data_AF-F7Y5S0-F1
#
_entry.id   AF-F7Y5S0-F1
#
_cell.length_a   1.000
_cell.length_b   1.000
_cell.length_c   1.000
_cell.angle_alpha   90.00
_cell.angle_beta   90.00
_cell.angle_gamma   90.00
#
_symmetry.space_group_name_H-M   'P 1'
#
loop_
_entity.id
_entity.type
_entity.pdbx_description
1 polymer ?
#
loop_
_entity_poly.entity_id
_entity_poly.type
_entity_poly.pdbx_seq_one_letter_code
_entity_poly.pdbx_strand_id
1 'polypeptide(L)'
;MSSKYRMTRIAAYKAFQDNGHRHARNIATDQPGSKVKLFGPELLATYEAECRRKRRFIKETVEAEQRLGRMVKALRLIMSDTKFRSLLVSESLATMPKPLAQRLQGLTVESQTAAHACESPSDSSAQSVGGICPDVLNFLQDYPVKVKIFGLLRHVLPARQLEIAKLMVAMERVTFTYEKLLVAFTPRALLAEGFDPTTVANASKDQLDAMTPKLDRLSREFLSAVERRGSVSLELLAAGRYLDRLMNNPRAVRYLARNFSGHFEEFHNLSVPYK
;
A
#
# COMPACT_ATOMS: atom_id res chain seq x y z
N MET A 1 -25.93 43.51 1.25
CA MET A 1 -27.26 42.85 1.23
C MET A 1 -27.15 41.58 0.40
N SER A 2 -27.26 40.42 1.05
CA SER A 2 -27.14 39.08 0.44
C SER A 2 -28.53 38.53 0.17
N SER A 3 -28.79 38.07 -1.06
CA SER A 3 -29.72 36.97 -1.35
C SER A 3 -29.57 36.58 -2.83
N LYS A 4 -28.56 35.74 -3.12
CA LYS A 4 -28.46 35.03 -4.40
C LYS A 4 -29.15 33.67 -4.25
N TYR A 5 -30.20 33.48 -5.04
CA TYR A 5 -30.77 32.21 -5.51
C TYR A 5 -30.93 31.08 -4.47
N ARG A 6 -32.12 31.03 -3.86
CA ARG A 6 -32.59 29.84 -3.13
C ARG A 6 -33.30 28.91 -4.13
N MET A 7 -32.62 27.88 -4.62
CA MET A 7 -33.27 26.81 -5.39
C MET A 7 -34.26 26.05 -4.50
N THR A 8 -35.51 25.93 -4.94
CA THR A 8 -36.54 25.12 -4.27
C THR A 8 -36.26 23.63 -4.42
N ARG A 9 -36.56 22.85 -3.37
CA ARG A 9 -36.32 21.39 -3.26
C ARG A 9 -36.86 20.57 -4.45
N ILE A 10 -37.96 21.02 -5.06
CA ILE A 10 -38.59 20.40 -6.23
C ILE A 10 -37.76 20.63 -7.52
N ALA A 11 -37.14 21.82 -7.65
CA ALA A 11 -36.25 22.13 -8.77
C ALA A 11 -34.93 21.34 -8.68
N ALA A 12 -34.44 21.10 -7.46
CA ALA A 12 -33.30 20.21 -7.23
C ALA A 12 -33.65 18.75 -7.60
N TYR A 13 -34.82 18.25 -7.18
CA TYR A 13 -35.25 16.88 -7.51
C TYR A 13 -35.46 16.63 -9.01
N LYS A 14 -36.06 17.60 -9.73
CA LYS A 14 -36.20 17.52 -11.19
C LYS A 14 -34.84 17.59 -11.91
N ALA A 15 -33.92 18.43 -11.43
CA ALA A 15 -32.56 18.48 -11.97
C ALA A 15 -31.80 17.16 -11.78
N PHE A 16 -32.04 16.42 -10.69
CA PHE A 16 -31.45 15.08 -10.49
C PHE A 16 -32.06 14.01 -11.40
N GLN A 17 -33.38 14.01 -11.62
CA GLN A 17 -34.03 13.06 -12.53
C GLN A 17 -33.64 13.29 -14.00
N ASP A 18 -33.56 14.55 -14.46
CA ASP A 18 -33.13 14.87 -15.82
C ASP A 18 -31.62 14.62 -16.04
N ASN A 19 -30.79 14.66 -14.99
CA ASN A 19 -29.37 14.29 -15.08
C ASN A 19 -29.14 12.78 -15.17
N GLY A 20 -30.06 11.97 -14.63
CA GLY A 20 -30.00 10.51 -14.71
C GLY A 20 -29.96 9.99 -16.16
N HIS A 21 -30.68 10.65 -17.07
CA HIS A 21 -30.70 10.29 -18.49
C HIS A 21 -29.50 10.81 -19.30
N ARG A 22 -28.83 11.87 -18.83
CA ARG A 22 -27.59 12.39 -19.46
C ARG A 22 -26.38 11.57 -19.06
N HIS A 23 -26.26 11.19 -17.78
CA HIS A 23 -25.20 10.30 -17.32
C HIS A 23 -25.36 8.88 -17.88
N ALA A 24 -26.58 8.35 -18.00
CA ALA A 24 -26.82 7.06 -18.65
C ALA A 24 -26.43 7.06 -20.15
N ARG A 25 -26.70 8.15 -20.89
CA ARG A 25 -26.26 8.29 -22.29
C ARG A 25 -24.74 8.43 -22.42
N ASN A 26 -24.09 9.15 -21.50
CA ASN A 26 -22.63 9.31 -21.53
C ASN A 26 -21.87 8.04 -21.09
N ILE A 27 -22.51 7.18 -20.28
CA ILE A 27 -22.01 5.83 -19.96
C ILE A 27 -22.08 4.91 -21.19
N ALA A 28 -23.05 5.11 -22.08
CA ALA A 28 -23.16 4.37 -23.34
C ALA A 28 -22.18 4.87 -24.42
N THR A 29 -21.84 6.16 -24.45
CA THR A 29 -20.87 6.70 -25.42
C THR A 29 -19.41 6.37 -25.09
N ASP A 30 -19.10 6.04 -23.83
CA ASP A 30 -17.79 5.56 -23.38
C ASP A 30 -17.74 4.02 -23.26
N GLN A 31 -18.44 3.32 -24.17
CA GLN A 31 -18.13 1.94 -24.53
C GLN A 31 -16.66 1.82 -25.01
N PRO A 32 -16.05 0.62 -24.96
CA PRO A 32 -14.66 0.39 -25.35
C PRO A 32 -14.45 0.76 -26.83
N GLY A 33 -14.16 2.03 -27.07
CA GLY A 33 -14.16 2.65 -28.39
C GLY A 33 -13.53 4.05 -28.42
N SER A 34 -12.94 4.50 -27.31
CA SER A 34 -12.01 5.64 -27.35
C SER A 34 -10.86 5.27 -28.30
N LYS A 35 -10.87 5.85 -29.50
CA LYS A 35 -9.99 5.61 -30.67
C LYS A 35 -8.48 5.76 -30.42
N VAL A 36 -8.06 5.91 -29.17
CA VAL A 36 -6.66 5.94 -28.75
C VAL A 36 -6.37 4.64 -27.99
N LYS A 37 -5.91 3.61 -28.73
CA LYS A 37 -5.20 2.46 -28.16
C LYS A 37 -4.09 3.02 -27.27
N LEU A 38 -4.03 2.65 -26.00
CA LEU A 38 -3.28 3.47 -25.05
C LEU A 38 -1.76 3.38 -25.20
N PHE A 39 -1.25 2.38 -25.91
CA PHE A 39 0.18 2.25 -26.06
C PHE A 39 0.53 1.61 -27.38
N GLY A 40 1.06 2.36 -28.34
CA GLY A 40 1.91 1.81 -29.39
C GLY A 40 3.27 1.40 -28.78
N PRO A 41 4.40 2.08 -29.10
CA PRO A 41 5.73 1.70 -28.62
C PRO A 41 5.95 1.86 -27.10
N GLU A 42 5.05 2.52 -26.36
CA GLU A 42 5.27 2.92 -24.95
C GLU A 42 4.74 1.89 -23.91
N LEU A 43 4.11 0.78 -24.34
CA LEU A 43 3.60 -0.25 -23.41
C LEU A 43 4.74 -0.86 -22.60
N LEU A 44 5.80 -1.27 -23.30
CA LEU A 44 6.99 -1.86 -22.69
C LEU A 44 7.64 -0.88 -21.70
N ALA A 45 7.78 0.39 -22.10
CA ALA A 45 8.34 1.43 -21.24
C ALA A 45 7.48 1.63 -19.97
N THR A 46 6.15 1.65 -20.11
CA THR A 46 5.22 1.80 -18.98
C THR A 46 5.26 0.59 -18.06
N TYR A 47 5.25 -0.62 -18.63
CA TYR A 47 5.39 -1.87 -17.90
C TYR A 47 6.72 -1.92 -17.11
N GLU A 48 7.82 -1.54 -17.75
CA GLU A 48 9.14 -1.53 -17.12
C GLU A 48 9.21 -0.50 -16.00
N ALA A 49 8.71 0.71 -16.24
CA ALA A 49 8.63 1.76 -15.22
C ALA A 49 7.83 1.26 -14.01
N GLU A 50 6.73 0.56 -14.25
CA GLU A 50 5.90 -0.01 -13.20
C GLU A 50 6.63 -1.11 -12.41
N CYS A 51 7.29 -2.04 -13.10
CA CYS A 51 8.12 -3.05 -12.45
C CYS A 51 9.24 -2.42 -11.61
N ARG A 52 9.88 -1.36 -12.12
CA ARG A 52 10.95 -0.64 -11.40
C ARG A 52 10.42 0.01 -10.12
N ARG A 53 9.25 0.65 -10.17
CA ARG A 53 8.60 1.26 -8.99
C ARG A 53 8.27 0.20 -7.93
N LYS A 54 7.60 -0.89 -8.31
CA LYS A 54 7.27 -2.00 -7.40
C LYS A 54 8.51 -2.56 -6.73
N ARG A 55 9.55 -2.88 -7.50
CA ARG A 55 10.82 -3.41 -6.96
C ARG A 55 11.50 -2.43 -6.01
N ARG A 56 11.51 -1.14 -6.33
CA ARG A 56 12.09 -0.12 -5.46
C ARG A 56 11.37 -0.10 -4.11
N PHE A 57 10.05 -0.04 -4.12
CA PHE A 57 9.25 -0.04 -2.89
C PHE A 57 9.47 -1.31 -2.05
N ILE A 58 9.46 -2.49 -2.69
CA ILE A 58 9.71 -3.76 -2.02
C ILE A 58 11.10 -3.75 -1.39
N LYS A 59 12.12 -3.33 -2.14
CA LYS A 59 13.50 -3.22 -1.65
C LYS A 59 13.60 -2.29 -0.45
N GLU A 60 13.06 -1.07 -0.53
CA GLU A 60 13.07 -0.09 0.57
C GLU A 60 12.40 -0.65 1.83
N THR A 61 11.28 -1.36 1.66
CA THR A 61 10.56 -1.98 2.78
C THR A 61 11.38 -3.09 3.43
N VAL A 62 12.01 -3.96 2.63
CA VAL A 62 12.87 -5.04 3.14
C VAL A 62 14.12 -4.47 3.82
N GLU A 63 14.73 -3.42 3.28
CA GLU A 63 15.88 -2.75 3.90
C GLU A 63 15.50 -2.12 5.26
N ALA A 64 14.30 -1.53 5.35
CA ALA A 64 13.75 -1.01 6.59
C ALA A 64 13.55 -2.13 7.64
N GLU A 65 12.99 -3.28 7.24
CA GLU A 65 12.83 -4.45 8.11
C GLU A 65 14.17 -5.01 8.60
N GLN A 66 15.15 -5.14 7.69
CA GLN A 66 16.48 -5.59 8.03
C GLN A 66 17.16 -4.62 9.01
N ARG A 67 17.02 -3.31 8.80
CA ARG A 67 17.54 -2.30 9.72
C ARG A 67 16.91 -2.44 11.10
N LEU A 68 15.58 -2.58 11.16
CA LEU A 68 14.87 -2.79 12.42
C LEU A 68 15.35 -4.07 13.11
N GLY A 69 15.53 -5.16 12.36
CA GLY A 69 16.08 -6.42 12.86
C GLY A 69 17.46 -6.27 13.50
N ARG A 70 18.36 -5.49 12.88
CA ARG A 70 19.67 -5.16 13.47
C ARG A 70 19.54 -4.35 14.76
N MET A 71 18.68 -3.33 14.78
CA MET A 71 18.42 -2.53 16.00
C MET A 71 17.92 -3.39 17.15
N VAL A 72 16.93 -4.25 16.89
CA VAL A 72 16.37 -5.15 17.89
C VAL A 72 17.44 -6.14 18.38
N LYS A 73 18.26 -6.70 17.49
CA LYS A 73 19.35 -7.60 17.88
C LYS A 73 20.38 -6.90 18.77
N ALA A 74 20.79 -5.70 18.40
CA ALA A 74 21.74 -4.89 19.17
C ALA A 74 21.15 -4.53 20.56
N LEU A 75 19.87 -4.13 20.62
CA LEU A 75 19.17 -3.86 21.87
C LEU A 75 19.06 -5.11 22.76
N ARG A 76 18.76 -6.29 22.21
CA ARG A 76 18.73 -7.54 23.01
C ARG A 76 20.08 -7.83 23.66
N LEU A 77 21.18 -7.59 22.93
CA LEU A 77 22.52 -7.83 23.44
C LEU A 77 22.84 -6.96 24.65
N ILE A 78 22.51 -5.67 24.61
CA ILE A 78 22.80 -4.78 25.75
C ILE A 78 21.81 -4.97 26.90
N MET A 79 20.57 -5.37 26.60
CA MET A 79 19.55 -5.60 27.61
C MET A 79 19.68 -6.92 28.36
N SER A 80 20.55 -7.83 27.92
CA SER A 80 20.89 -9.04 28.68
C SER A 80 21.88 -8.77 29.83
N ASP A 81 22.58 -7.63 29.81
CA ASP A 81 23.50 -7.23 30.88
C ASP A 81 22.75 -6.57 32.05
N THR A 82 22.79 -7.22 33.21
CA THR A 82 22.14 -6.76 34.45
C THR A 82 22.68 -5.44 34.97
N LYS A 83 23.99 -5.19 34.83
CA LYS A 83 24.64 -3.93 35.23
C LYS A 83 24.20 -2.80 34.32
N PHE A 84 24.11 -3.05 33.02
CA PHE A 84 23.62 -2.06 32.07
C PHE A 84 22.14 -1.72 32.31
N ARG A 85 21.29 -2.71 32.57
CA ARG A 85 19.88 -2.46 32.94
C ARG A 85 19.75 -1.57 34.18
N SER A 86 20.58 -1.82 35.19
CA SER A 86 20.59 -1.02 36.43
C SER A 86 21.00 0.44 36.14
N LEU A 87 21.99 0.63 35.26
CA LEU A 87 22.38 1.96 34.77
C LEU A 87 21.23 2.65 34.02
N LEU A 88 20.49 1.94 33.16
CA LEU A 88 19.34 2.53 32.46
C LEU A 88 18.26 3.01 33.43
N VAL A 89 18.04 2.30 34.54
CA VAL A 89 17.08 2.74 35.57
C VAL A 89 17.58 4.00 36.27
N SER A 90 18.86 4.05 36.68
CA SER A 90 19.42 5.23 37.35
C SER A 90 19.46 6.48 36.46
N GLU A 91 19.59 6.29 35.15
CA GLU A 91 19.66 7.36 34.15
C GLU A 91 18.29 7.73 33.56
N SER A 92 17.19 7.18 34.07
CA SER A 92 15.81 7.37 33.56
C SER A 92 15.61 6.92 32.08
N LEU A 93 16.47 6.02 31.59
CA LEU A 93 16.46 5.47 30.24
C LEU A 93 15.75 4.12 30.13
N ALA A 94 15.29 3.53 31.24
CA ALA A 94 14.62 2.23 31.24
C ALA A 94 13.27 2.23 30.50
N THR A 95 12.66 3.40 30.28
CA THR A 95 11.35 3.52 29.63
C THR A 95 11.47 3.31 28.12
N MET A 96 11.00 2.15 27.65
CA MET A 96 11.05 1.75 26.25
C MET A 96 9.71 1.94 25.52
N PRO A 97 9.71 2.35 24.24
CA PRO A 97 8.51 2.30 23.40
C PRO A 97 7.88 0.89 23.34
N LYS A 98 6.56 0.80 23.52
CA LYS A 98 5.82 -0.48 23.56
C LYS A 98 6.07 -1.40 22.35
N PRO A 99 6.06 -0.91 21.09
CA PRO A 99 6.30 -1.78 19.93
C PRO A 99 7.67 -2.45 19.97
N LEU A 100 8.69 -1.74 20.46
CA LEU A 100 10.04 -2.30 20.63
C LEU A 100 10.10 -3.30 21.77
N ALA A 101 9.48 -2.98 22.90
CA ALA A 101 9.46 -3.86 24.06
C ALA A 101 8.82 -5.22 23.70
N GLN A 102 7.70 -5.21 22.97
CA GLN A 102 7.06 -6.42 22.45
C GLN A 102 8.01 -7.22 21.54
N ARG A 103 8.67 -6.55 20.59
CA ARG A 103 9.59 -7.21 19.66
C ARG A 103 10.86 -7.77 20.30
N LEU A 104 11.31 -7.17 21.40
CA LEU A 104 12.41 -7.72 22.22
C LEU A 104 11.99 -8.98 22.98
N GLN A 105 10.73 -9.06 23.42
CA GLN A 105 10.14 -10.23 24.07
C GLN A 105 9.83 -11.37 23.08
N GLY A 106 10.09 -11.18 21.78
CA GLY A 106 9.74 -12.14 20.74
C GLY A 106 8.25 -12.11 20.34
N LEU A 107 7.48 -11.16 20.88
CA LEU A 107 6.11 -10.89 20.46
C LEU A 107 6.17 -10.04 19.19
N THR A 108 6.20 -10.68 18.03
CA THR A 108 6.02 -9.96 16.77
C THR A 108 4.59 -9.40 16.76
N VAL A 109 4.44 -8.10 16.47
CA VAL A 109 3.15 -7.39 16.33
C VAL A 109 2.42 -7.84 15.04
N GLU A 110 2.42 -9.14 14.75
CA GLU A 110 1.62 -9.70 13.66
C GLU A 110 0.17 -9.93 14.08
N SER A 111 -0.14 -9.84 15.38
CA SER A 111 -1.47 -10.17 15.92
C SER A 111 -2.32 -8.99 16.40
N GLN A 112 -1.83 -7.73 16.38
CA GLN A 112 -2.60 -6.60 16.91
C GLN A 112 -3.25 -5.69 15.85
N THR A 113 -2.79 -5.71 14.60
CA THR A 113 -3.53 -5.11 13.47
C THR A 113 -4.52 -6.07 12.82
N ALA A 114 -4.40 -7.37 13.06
CA ALA A 114 -5.40 -8.37 12.67
C ALA A 114 -6.64 -8.36 13.59
N ALA A 115 -6.54 -7.82 14.81
CA ALA A 115 -7.64 -7.82 15.78
C ALA A 115 -8.74 -6.76 15.51
N HIS A 116 -8.56 -5.87 14.53
CA HIS A 116 -9.58 -4.90 14.12
C HIS A 116 -10.01 -5.01 12.64
N ALA A 117 -9.69 -6.13 11.97
CA ALA A 117 -10.22 -6.43 10.64
C ALA A 117 -10.45 -7.94 10.44
N CYS A 118 -11.08 -8.58 11.42
CA CYS A 118 -11.74 -9.86 11.23
C CYS A 118 -13.23 -9.69 11.56
N GLU A 119 -13.88 -8.74 10.88
CA GLU A 119 -15.25 -9.06 10.46
C GLU A 119 -15.09 -10.09 9.35
N SER A 120 -15.41 -11.34 9.69
CA SER A 120 -15.71 -12.36 8.71
C SER A 120 -16.61 -11.74 7.64
N PRO A 121 -16.39 -11.97 6.33
CA PRO A 121 -17.39 -11.61 5.35
C PRO A 121 -18.61 -12.44 5.70
N SER A 122 -19.57 -11.82 6.39
CA SER A 122 -20.93 -12.31 6.45
C SER A 122 -21.34 -12.58 5.02
N ASP A 123 -21.76 -13.82 4.75
CA ASP A 123 -22.45 -14.25 3.54
C ASP A 123 -23.58 -13.28 3.22
N SER A 124 -23.23 -12.18 2.57
CA SER A 124 -24.18 -11.26 1.99
C SER A 124 -24.02 -11.46 0.50
N SER A 125 -25.12 -11.86 -0.10
CA SER A 125 -25.43 -11.80 -1.52
C SER A 125 -25.34 -10.36 -2.02
N ALA A 126 -24.17 -9.74 -1.86
CA ALA A 126 -23.91 -8.36 -2.19
C ALA A 126 -23.93 -8.26 -3.72
N GLN A 127 -25.13 -7.96 -4.24
CA GLN A 127 -25.39 -7.80 -5.66
C GLN A 127 -24.37 -6.83 -6.23
N SER A 128 -23.55 -7.31 -7.16
CA SER A 128 -22.62 -6.47 -7.91
C SER A 128 -23.39 -5.33 -8.56
N VAL A 129 -23.10 -4.09 -8.14
CA VAL A 129 -23.79 -2.92 -8.67
C VAL A 129 -23.13 -2.56 -10.00
N GLY A 130 -23.85 -2.80 -11.11
CA GLY A 130 -23.34 -2.50 -12.45
C GLY A 130 -22.07 -3.26 -12.84
N GLY A 131 -21.87 -4.47 -12.30
CA GLY A 131 -20.69 -5.30 -12.55
C GLY A 131 -19.47 -4.99 -11.67
N ILE A 132 -19.62 -4.10 -10.67
CA ILE A 132 -18.58 -3.80 -9.68
C ILE A 132 -18.87 -4.49 -8.36
N CYS A 133 -17.85 -5.12 -7.79
CA CYS A 133 -17.91 -5.73 -6.46
C CYS A 133 -18.12 -4.65 -5.37
N PRO A 134 -19.04 -4.85 -4.42
CA PRO A 134 -19.28 -3.88 -3.34
C PRO A 134 -18.03 -3.56 -2.50
N ASP A 135 -17.14 -4.53 -2.29
CA ASP A 135 -15.86 -4.30 -1.59
C ASP A 135 -14.99 -3.25 -2.29
N VAL A 136 -15.06 -3.18 -3.62
CA VAL A 136 -14.33 -2.18 -4.41
C VAL A 136 -14.91 -0.79 -4.18
N LEU A 137 -16.24 -0.68 -4.10
CA LEU A 137 -16.92 0.59 -3.83
C LEU A 137 -16.59 1.07 -2.43
N ASN A 138 -16.69 0.19 -1.44
CA ASN A 138 -16.34 0.48 -0.05
C ASN A 138 -14.87 0.87 0.08
N PHE A 139 -13.96 0.17 -0.60
CA PHE A 139 -12.54 0.49 -0.57
C PHE A 139 -12.22 1.84 -1.23
N LEU A 140 -12.89 2.18 -2.32
CA LEU A 140 -12.61 3.40 -3.08
C LEU A 140 -13.38 4.65 -2.59
N GLN A 141 -14.31 4.51 -1.66
CA GLN A 141 -15.18 5.60 -1.20
C GLN A 141 -14.41 6.82 -0.64
N ASP A 142 -13.25 6.56 -0.03
CA ASP A 142 -12.43 7.58 0.63
C ASP A 142 -11.38 8.20 -0.31
N TYR A 143 -11.38 7.80 -1.60
CA TYR A 143 -10.40 8.23 -2.58
C TYR A 143 -11.02 9.06 -3.71
N PRO A 144 -10.29 10.05 -4.27
CA PRO A 144 -10.76 10.81 -5.43
C PRO A 144 -10.74 9.95 -6.69
N VAL A 145 -11.83 9.23 -6.96
CA VAL A 145 -11.96 8.32 -8.12
C VAL A 145 -12.83 8.93 -9.21
N LYS A 146 -12.33 8.92 -10.45
CA LYS A 146 -13.11 9.32 -11.63
C LYS A 146 -14.03 8.18 -12.05
N VAL A 147 -15.29 8.48 -12.39
CA VAL A 147 -16.31 7.48 -12.78
C VAL A 147 -15.84 6.51 -13.87
N LYS A 148 -15.03 6.99 -14.82
CA LYS A 148 -14.47 6.17 -15.91
C LYS A 148 -13.63 4.97 -15.45
N ILE A 149 -13.11 5.00 -14.21
CA ILE A 149 -12.38 3.87 -13.63
C ILE A 149 -13.28 2.65 -13.50
N PHE A 150 -14.52 2.82 -13.05
CA PHE A 150 -15.45 1.69 -12.93
C PHE A 150 -15.82 1.06 -14.29
N GLY A 151 -15.73 1.85 -15.37
CA GLY A 151 -16.03 1.40 -16.72
C GLY A 151 -15.09 0.33 -17.25
N LEU A 152 -13.85 0.24 -16.75
CA LEU A 152 -12.90 -0.77 -17.18
C LEU A 152 -12.73 -1.89 -16.13
N LEU A 153 -12.84 -1.58 -14.82
CA LEU A 153 -12.87 -2.59 -13.76
C LEU A 153 -13.95 -3.67 -13.97
N ARG A 154 -15.11 -3.34 -14.55
CA ARG A 154 -16.16 -4.33 -14.84
C ARG A 154 -15.74 -5.46 -15.79
N HIS A 155 -14.60 -5.33 -16.48
CA HIS A 155 -14.08 -6.34 -17.40
C HIS A 155 -13.12 -7.36 -16.73
N VAL A 156 -12.96 -7.30 -15.41
CA VAL A 156 -12.23 -8.30 -14.64
C VAL A 156 -13.10 -8.86 -13.51
N LEU A 157 -12.77 -10.07 -13.04
CA LEU A 157 -13.51 -10.74 -11.97
C LEU A 157 -13.39 -10.01 -10.62
N PRO A 158 -14.36 -10.16 -9.69
CA PRO A 158 -14.44 -9.40 -8.43
C PRO A 158 -13.13 -9.34 -7.62
N ALA A 159 -12.46 -10.49 -7.42
CA ALA A 159 -11.19 -10.54 -6.70
C ALA A 159 -10.10 -9.68 -7.37
N ARG A 160 -10.05 -9.68 -8.70
CA ARG A 160 -9.12 -8.87 -9.47
C ARG A 160 -9.50 -7.39 -9.47
N GLN A 161 -10.79 -7.05 -9.46
CA GLN A 161 -11.23 -5.65 -9.35
C GLN A 161 -10.67 -5.01 -8.07
N LEU A 162 -10.80 -5.71 -6.93
CA LEU A 162 -10.31 -5.24 -5.65
C LEU A 162 -8.78 -5.14 -5.63
N GLU A 163 -8.08 -6.11 -6.21
CA GLU A 163 -6.63 -6.06 -6.33
C GLU A 163 -6.16 -4.85 -7.15
N ILE A 164 -6.78 -4.58 -8.30
CA ILE A 164 -6.46 -3.42 -9.14
C ILE A 164 -6.73 -2.12 -8.36
N ALA A 165 -7.84 -2.03 -7.64
CA ALA A 165 -8.16 -0.87 -6.79
C ALA A 165 -7.06 -0.63 -5.74
N LYS A 166 -6.67 -1.69 -5.00
CA LYS A 166 -5.58 -1.64 -4.01
C LYS A 166 -4.25 -1.20 -4.64
N LEU A 167 -3.90 -1.74 -5.81
CA LEU A 167 -2.68 -1.36 -6.53
C LEU A 167 -2.67 0.11 -6.94
N MET A 168 -3.78 0.62 -7.49
CA MET A 168 -3.90 2.03 -7.89
C MET A 168 -3.77 2.98 -6.71
N VAL A 169 -4.42 2.67 -5.59
CA VAL A 169 -4.35 3.47 -4.36
C VAL A 169 -2.95 3.41 -3.76
N ALA A 170 -2.38 2.23 -3.60
CA ALA A 170 -1.04 2.04 -3.02
C ALA A 170 0.09 2.67 -3.86
N MET A 171 -0.12 2.81 -5.17
CA MET A 171 0.78 3.52 -6.06
C MET A 171 0.50 5.02 -6.15
N GLU A 172 -0.52 5.54 -5.44
CA GLU A 172 -1.01 6.91 -5.52
C GLU A 172 -1.35 7.32 -6.97
N ARG A 173 -1.85 6.36 -7.75
CA ARG A 173 -2.08 6.47 -9.21
C ARG A 173 -3.46 5.97 -9.60
N VAL A 174 -4.51 6.55 -9.01
CA VAL A 174 -5.90 6.31 -9.43
C VAL A 174 -6.17 7.02 -10.77
N THR A 175 -5.65 6.43 -11.85
CA THR A 175 -5.69 6.98 -13.20
C THR A 175 -6.14 5.90 -14.18
N PHE A 176 -6.93 6.31 -15.17
CA PHE A 176 -7.43 5.41 -16.21
C PHE A 176 -6.30 4.76 -17.03
N THR A 177 -5.17 5.45 -17.20
CA THR A 177 -3.99 4.90 -17.86
C THR A 177 -3.39 3.73 -17.07
N TYR A 178 -3.29 3.87 -15.75
CA TYR A 178 -2.73 2.81 -14.91
C TYR A 178 -3.67 1.62 -14.79
N GLU A 179 -4.97 1.88 -14.67
CA GLU A 179 -5.98 0.84 -14.70
C GLU A 179 -5.91 0.02 -16.00
N LYS A 180 -5.80 0.68 -17.16
CA LYS A 180 -5.65 0.01 -18.46
C LYS A 180 -4.43 -0.88 -18.54
N LEU A 181 -3.30 -0.46 -17.96
CA LEU A 181 -2.11 -1.30 -17.84
C LEU A 181 -2.44 -2.57 -17.03
N LEU A 182 -3.06 -2.42 -15.86
CA LEU A 182 -3.36 -3.55 -14.96
C LEU A 182 -4.41 -4.52 -15.54
N VAL A 183 -5.40 -4.00 -16.26
CA VAL A 183 -6.42 -4.80 -16.96
C VAL A 183 -5.82 -5.52 -18.17
N ALA A 184 -4.93 -4.87 -18.94
CA ALA A 184 -4.24 -5.50 -20.06
C ALA A 184 -3.34 -6.69 -19.62
N PHE A 185 -2.74 -6.60 -18.43
CA PHE A 185 -1.91 -7.66 -17.84
C PHE A 185 -2.67 -8.49 -16.79
N THR A 186 -3.99 -8.64 -16.94
CA THR A 186 -4.78 -9.53 -16.09
C THR A 186 -4.76 -10.96 -16.65
N PRO A 187 -4.49 -12.00 -15.81
CA PRO A 187 -4.57 -13.39 -16.24
C PRO A 187 -5.95 -13.72 -16.82
N ARG A 188 -6.00 -14.53 -17.88
CA ARG A 188 -7.26 -14.83 -18.61
C ARG A 188 -8.36 -15.42 -17.73
N ALA A 189 -7.99 -16.24 -16.76
CA ALA A 189 -8.92 -16.83 -15.79
C ALA A 189 -9.63 -15.78 -14.91
N LEU A 190 -9.13 -14.54 -14.87
CA LEU A 190 -9.65 -13.43 -14.08
C LEU A 190 -10.29 -12.32 -14.94
N LEU A 191 -10.48 -12.57 -16.24
CA LEU A 191 -11.19 -11.65 -17.14
C LEU A 191 -12.68 -11.96 -17.17
N ALA A 192 -13.49 -10.94 -17.42
CA ALA A 192 -14.89 -11.13 -17.75
C ALA A 192 -15.04 -11.84 -19.11
N GLU A 193 -16.12 -12.60 -19.26
CA GLU A 193 -16.41 -13.33 -20.50
C GLU A 193 -16.48 -12.39 -21.71
N GLY A 194 -15.86 -12.79 -22.83
CA GLY A 194 -15.85 -12.03 -24.08
C GLY A 194 -14.94 -10.80 -24.11
N PHE A 195 -14.22 -10.48 -23.02
CA PHE A 195 -13.27 -9.36 -23.02
C PHE A 195 -11.89 -9.76 -23.58
N ASP A 196 -11.40 -8.99 -24.54
CA ASP A 196 -10.06 -9.15 -25.11
C ASP A 196 -9.09 -8.06 -24.62
N PRO A 197 -8.06 -8.39 -23.82
CA PRO A 197 -7.04 -7.44 -23.34
C PRO A 197 -6.30 -6.67 -24.44
N THR A 198 -6.20 -7.22 -25.65
CA THR A 198 -5.53 -6.55 -26.79
C THR A 198 -6.31 -5.32 -27.28
N THR A 199 -7.58 -5.18 -26.90
CA THR A 199 -8.37 -3.97 -27.15
C THR A 199 -7.88 -2.78 -26.33
N VAL A 200 -7.19 -3.05 -25.20
CA VAL A 200 -6.70 -2.03 -24.27
C VAL A 200 -5.22 -1.71 -24.50
N ALA A 201 -4.43 -2.71 -24.88
CA ALA A 201 -2.99 -2.58 -25.16
C ALA A 201 -2.68 -2.97 -26.61
N ASN A 202 -1.93 -2.13 -27.35
CA ASN A 202 -1.50 -2.46 -28.71
C ASN A 202 -0.28 -3.41 -28.68
N ALA A 203 -0.48 -4.62 -28.18
CA ALA A 203 0.51 -5.69 -28.13
C ALA A 203 -0.12 -7.01 -28.52
N SER A 204 0.71 -7.98 -28.93
CA SER A 204 0.18 -9.31 -29.23
C SER A 204 -0.26 -10.02 -27.95
N LYS A 205 -1.23 -10.91 -28.11
CA LYS A 205 -1.73 -11.77 -27.02
C LYS A 205 -0.60 -12.59 -26.39
N ASP A 206 0.33 -13.10 -27.19
CA ASP A 206 1.48 -13.86 -26.72
C ASP A 206 2.47 -13.00 -25.92
N GLN A 207 2.68 -11.74 -26.33
CA GLN A 207 3.52 -10.80 -25.59
C GLN A 207 2.94 -10.48 -24.22
N LEU A 208 1.62 -10.24 -24.14
CA LEU A 208 0.93 -9.98 -22.88
C LEU A 208 1.01 -11.19 -21.96
N ASP A 209 0.73 -12.39 -22.47
CA ASP A 209 0.83 -13.65 -21.72
C ASP A 209 2.23 -13.87 -21.17
N ALA A 210 3.27 -13.63 -21.97
CA ALA A 210 4.67 -13.83 -21.55
C ALA A 210 5.08 -12.88 -20.41
N MET A 211 4.55 -11.65 -20.41
CA MET A 211 4.93 -10.60 -19.45
C MET A 211 4.06 -10.57 -18.19
N THR A 212 2.83 -11.10 -18.27
CA THR A 212 1.82 -11.08 -17.20
C THR A 212 2.31 -11.73 -15.90
N PRO A 213 2.87 -12.97 -15.89
CA PRO A 213 3.28 -13.65 -14.66
C PRO A 213 4.25 -12.84 -13.79
N LYS A 214 5.15 -12.11 -14.44
CA LYS A 214 6.15 -11.29 -13.76
C LYS A 214 5.53 -10.05 -13.09
N LEU A 215 4.61 -9.36 -13.77
CA LEU A 215 3.93 -8.21 -13.17
C LEU A 215 2.98 -8.65 -12.06
N ASP A 216 2.28 -9.77 -12.26
CA ASP A 216 1.38 -10.38 -11.31
C ASP A 216 2.10 -10.76 -10.00
N ARG A 217 3.23 -11.47 -10.11
CA ARG A 217 4.11 -11.76 -8.95
C ARG A 217 4.55 -10.49 -8.23
N LEU A 218 5.08 -9.50 -8.96
CA LEU A 218 5.53 -8.23 -8.37
C LEU A 218 4.38 -7.45 -7.73
N SER A 219 3.15 -7.57 -8.24
CA SER A 219 1.97 -6.90 -7.69
C SER A 219 1.61 -7.46 -6.31
N ARG A 220 1.62 -8.79 -6.15
CA ARG A 220 1.44 -9.44 -4.85
C ARG A 220 2.53 -9.08 -3.86
N GLU A 221 3.80 -9.18 -4.27
CA GLU A 221 4.93 -8.83 -3.39
C GLU A 221 4.87 -7.35 -2.96
N PHE A 222 4.46 -6.46 -3.88
CA PHE A 222 4.29 -5.04 -3.60
C PHE A 222 3.16 -4.80 -2.59
N LEU A 223 1.97 -5.39 -2.78
CA LEU A 223 0.86 -5.23 -1.82
C LEU A 223 1.22 -5.77 -0.43
N SER A 224 1.90 -6.93 -0.36
CA SER A 224 2.42 -7.46 0.90
C SER A 224 3.42 -6.51 1.57
N ALA A 225 4.27 -5.83 0.78
CA ALA A 225 5.18 -4.82 1.32
C ALA A 225 4.43 -3.58 1.81
N VAL A 226 3.37 -3.14 1.11
CA VAL A 226 2.53 -2.00 1.52
C VAL A 226 1.89 -2.24 2.88
N GLU A 227 1.34 -3.44 3.10
CA GLU A 227 0.71 -3.84 4.37
C GLU A 227 1.69 -3.74 5.56
N ARG A 228 2.96 -4.10 5.35
CA ARG A 228 4.00 -4.09 6.40
C ARG A 228 4.69 -2.73 6.57
N ARG A 229 4.76 -1.89 5.52
CA ARG A 229 5.56 -0.65 5.53
C ARG A 229 5.18 0.28 6.67
N GLY A 230 3.89 0.39 7.00
CA GLY A 230 3.39 1.26 8.06
C GLY A 230 3.92 0.88 9.44
N SER A 231 3.75 -0.38 9.84
CA SER A 231 4.22 -0.87 11.15
C SER A 231 5.74 -0.80 11.25
N VAL A 232 6.46 -1.23 10.21
CA VAL A 232 7.94 -1.19 10.16
C VAL A 232 8.46 0.24 10.32
N SER A 233 7.83 1.21 9.66
CA SER A 233 8.25 2.62 9.72
C SER A 233 8.04 3.22 11.12
N LEU A 234 6.91 2.93 11.76
CA LEU A 234 6.63 3.38 13.13
C LEU A 234 7.58 2.72 14.15
N GLU A 235 7.85 1.42 14.00
CA GLU A 235 8.80 0.69 14.83
C GLU A 235 10.23 1.24 14.66
N LEU A 236 10.68 1.50 13.43
CA LEU A 236 11.98 2.12 13.18
C LEU A 236 12.10 3.50 13.79
N LEU A 237 11.07 4.34 13.68
CA LEU A 237 11.07 5.67 14.28
C LEU A 237 11.21 5.57 15.81
N ALA A 238 10.42 4.69 16.43
CA ALA A 238 10.50 4.44 17.87
C ALA A 238 11.89 3.91 18.27
N ALA A 239 12.44 2.94 17.53
CA ALA A 239 13.76 2.36 17.76
C ALA A 239 14.86 3.42 17.66
N GLY A 240 14.81 4.24 16.61
CA GLY A 240 15.77 5.29 16.36
C GLY A 240 15.77 6.32 17.48
N ARG A 241 14.58 6.79 17.89
CA ARG A 241 14.44 7.74 19.00
C ARG A 241 14.91 7.18 20.34
N TYR A 242 14.75 5.89 20.58
CA TYR A 242 15.26 5.26 21.79
C TYR A 242 16.79 5.12 21.77
N LEU A 243 17.36 4.64 20.67
CA LEU A 243 18.81 4.54 20.50
C LEU A 243 19.50 5.91 20.54
N ASP A 244 18.90 6.93 19.93
CA ASP A 244 19.41 8.30 19.98
C ASP A 244 19.48 8.82 21.43
N ARG A 245 18.41 8.65 22.22
CA ARG A 245 18.44 8.98 23.65
C ARG A 245 19.51 8.21 24.42
N LEU A 246 19.72 6.94 24.09
CA LEU A 246 20.74 6.12 24.71
C LEU A 246 22.16 6.61 24.38
N MET A 247 22.40 6.92 23.10
CA MET A 247 23.69 7.37 22.60
C MET A 247 24.00 8.83 22.94
N ASN A 248 23.01 9.62 23.36
CA ASN A 248 23.20 10.97 23.90
C ASN A 248 23.46 11.00 25.42
N ASN A 249 23.42 9.86 26.13
CA ASN A 249 23.78 9.79 27.54
C ASN A 249 25.27 9.40 27.71
N PRO A 250 26.11 10.25 28.31
CA PRO A 250 27.56 10.01 28.38
C PRO A 250 27.94 8.80 29.25
N ARG A 251 27.13 8.45 30.27
CA ARG A 251 27.37 7.27 31.11
C ARG A 251 27.03 5.99 30.36
N ALA A 252 25.92 5.98 29.62
CA ALA A 252 25.54 4.86 28.76
C ALA A 252 26.59 4.63 27.67
N VAL A 253 27.01 5.68 26.95
CA VAL A 253 28.05 5.60 25.92
C VAL A 253 29.36 5.07 26.49
N ARG A 254 29.82 5.60 27.63
CA ARG A 254 31.04 5.12 28.30
C ARG A 254 30.94 3.64 28.69
N TYR A 255 29.78 3.20 29.15
CA TYR A 255 29.54 1.80 29.48
C TYR A 255 29.60 0.92 28.23
N LEU A 256 28.91 1.33 27.15
CA LEU A 256 28.89 0.60 25.87
C LEU A 256 30.29 0.49 25.26
N ALA A 257 31.06 1.59 25.24
CA ALA A 257 32.41 1.59 24.70
C ALA A 257 33.38 0.66 25.46
N ARG A 258 33.17 0.49 26.77
CA ARG A 258 34.02 -0.38 27.61
C ARG A 258 33.63 -1.86 27.54
N ASN A 259 32.33 -2.16 27.56
CA ASN A 259 31.83 -3.54 27.71
C ASN A 259 31.32 -4.17 26.40
N PHE A 260 31.02 -3.36 25.39
CA PHE A 260 30.50 -3.79 24.08
C PHE A 260 31.31 -3.16 22.93
N SER A 261 32.62 -2.98 23.13
CA SER A 261 33.52 -2.27 22.19
C SER A 261 33.45 -2.81 20.75
N GLY A 262 33.41 -4.13 20.58
CA GLY A 262 33.32 -4.76 19.25
C GLY A 262 31.99 -4.55 18.52
N HIS A 263 30.98 -3.95 19.16
CA HIS A 263 29.67 -3.69 18.56
C HIS A 263 29.30 -2.19 18.65
N PHE A 264 30.16 -1.38 19.26
CA PHE A 264 29.92 0.05 19.49
C PHE A 264 29.68 0.81 18.18
N GLU A 265 30.46 0.51 17.13
CA GLU A 265 30.26 1.09 15.80
C GLU A 265 28.88 0.75 15.22
N GLU A 266 28.36 -0.47 15.45
CA GLU A 266 27.03 -0.86 15.01
C GLU A 266 25.95 -0.03 15.73
N PHE A 267 26.08 0.16 17.05
CA PHE A 267 25.17 1.03 17.81
C PHE A 267 25.18 2.47 17.30
N HIS A 268 26.37 3.01 17.02
CA HIS A 268 26.51 4.34 16.46
C HIS A 268 25.84 4.44 15.09
N ASN A 269 26.15 3.53 14.16
CA ASN A 269 25.56 3.48 12.82
C ASN A 269 24.02 3.34 12.85
N LEU A 270 23.49 2.57 13.80
CA LEU A 270 22.04 2.38 13.95
C LEU A 270 21.34 3.60 14.56
N SER A 271 22.04 4.41 15.36
CA SER A 271 21.52 5.64 15.95
C SER A 271 21.40 6.80 14.95
N VAL A 272 22.19 6.80 13.87
CA VAL A 272 22.10 7.80 12.80
C VAL A 272 20.70 7.73 12.15
N PRO A 273 20.00 8.85 11.94
CA PRO A 273 18.65 8.84 11.36
C PRO A 273 18.56 8.04 10.07
N TYR A 274 17.50 7.24 9.94
CA TYR A 274 17.16 6.58 8.69
C TYR A 274 16.68 7.67 7.70
N LYS A 275 17.41 7.83 6.58
CA LYS A 275 17.06 8.78 5.50
C LYS A 275 15.98 8.21 4.61
#